data_AF-A0A7V6BZ33-F1
#
_entry.id   AF-A0A7V6BZ33-F1
#
_cell.length_a   1.000
_cell.length_b   1.000
_cell.length_c   1.000
_cell.angle_alpha   90.00
_cell.angle_beta   90.00
_cell.angle_gamma   90.00
#
_symmetry.space_group_name_H-M   'P 1'
#
loop_
_entity.id
_entity.type
_entity.pdbx_description
1 polymer ?
#
loop_
_entity_poly.entity_id
_entity_poly.type
_entity_poly.pdbx_seq_one_letter_code
_entity_poly.pdbx_strand_id
1 'polypeptide(L)'
;MTIFSILFGAGIVLFSENLEKKAADPTPVFYKRTLWLVIFGLIHAYIFWHGDILVSYGLSAFLVYWLRKWSIKNLLITSVIMLSFMSFSLFAIGLSIDYMPANEVQKMELDWRPSPKTIAKEINDFRGGWLKQMPHRSSSSFELQSGIIIVFWRIGGLMVLGMALFKMGVLTAKRSNKFYVIMAIIGLGLGFAMVLNGVYLAFLNNWDMQYTEFLNHGWNYWGSVLLALGYIALIMLLSKNKNWDKITNTLANVGKTAFSNYILQTIIGTFIFYGSGLGYFAKINIVGQMIIVLFIWAFQLIISRLWLKYFNYGLLEWIWRGLTYGKFQTLRKN
;
A
#
# COMPACT_ATOMS: atom_id res chain seq x y z
N MET A 1 -1.70 -2.46 -2.07
CA MET A 1 -1.17 -2.51 -0.69
C MET A 1 -0.28 -3.73 -0.42
N THR A 2 -0.67 -4.95 -0.79
CA THR A 2 -0.03 -6.20 -0.33
C THR A 2 1.51 -6.28 -0.44
N ILE A 3 2.07 -6.14 -1.65
CA ILE A 3 3.53 -6.22 -1.86
C ILE A 3 4.25 -5.10 -1.10
N PHE A 4 3.68 -3.90 -1.08
CA PHE A 4 4.30 -2.76 -0.41
C PHE A 4 4.37 -2.97 1.11
N SER A 5 3.32 -3.51 1.75
CA SER A 5 3.35 -3.89 3.18
C SER A 5 4.40 -4.96 3.48
N ILE A 6 4.49 -5.99 2.62
CA ILE A 6 5.53 -7.04 2.72
C ILE A 6 6.93 -6.41 2.64
N LEU A 7 7.17 -5.55 1.65
CA LEU A 7 8.47 -4.87 1.49
C LEU A 7 8.78 -3.91 2.64
N PHE A 8 7.77 -3.26 3.22
CA PHE A 8 7.94 -2.41 4.39
C PHE A 8 8.45 -3.22 5.58
N GLY A 9 7.82 -4.37 5.86
CA GLY A 9 8.25 -5.28 6.92
C GLY A 9 9.65 -5.85 6.69
N ALA A 10 9.98 -6.25 5.46
CA ALA A 10 11.34 -6.60 5.08
C ALA A 10 12.33 -5.45 5.31
N GLY A 11 11.91 -4.22 5.01
CA GLY A 11 12.66 -3.00 5.26
C GLY A 11 12.95 -2.74 6.74
N ILE A 12 12.07 -3.16 7.66
CA ILE A 12 12.32 -3.09 9.12
C ILE A 12 13.51 -3.97 9.50
N VAL A 13 13.55 -5.22 9.01
CA VAL A 13 14.65 -6.17 9.27
C VAL A 13 15.94 -5.64 8.66
N LEU A 14 15.92 -5.32 7.36
CA LEU A 14 17.10 -4.82 6.63
C LEU A 14 17.67 -3.55 7.25
N PHE A 15 16.81 -2.60 7.62
CA PHE A 15 17.25 -1.36 8.28
C PHE A 15 17.92 -1.63 9.62
N SER A 16 17.32 -2.50 10.44
CA SER A 16 17.83 -2.83 11.76
C SER A 16 19.19 -3.54 11.67
N GLU A 17 19.29 -4.57 10.82
CA GLU A 17 20.53 -5.31 10.61
C GLU A 17 21.67 -4.41 10.11
N ASN A 18 21.38 -3.42 9.26
CA ASN A 18 22.38 -2.49 8.74
C ASN A 18 22.95 -1.53 9.81
N LEU A 19 22.17 -1.17 10.83
CA LEU A 19 22.63 -0.36 11.95
C LEU A 19 23.34 -1.20 13.01
N GLU A 20 22.83 -2.39 13.30
CA GLU A 20 23.45 -3.35 14.22
C GLU A 20 24.85 -3.76 13.74
N LYS A 21 25.05 -3.96 12.43
CA LYS A 21 26.38 -4.17 11.82
C LYS A 21 27.38 -3.04 12.03
N LYS A 22 26.89 -1.83 12.35
CA LYS A 22 27.70 -0.65 12.67
C LYS A 22 27.80 -0.41 14.18
N ALA A 23 27.46 -1.41 14.99
CA ALA A 23 27.40 -1.33 16.45
C ALA A 23 26.51 -0.19 17.00
N ALA A 24 25.49 0.21 16.24
CA ALA A 24 24.53 1.25 16.63
C ALA A 24 23.17 0.61 16.98
N ASP A 25 22.51 1.09 18.04
CA ASP A 25 21.13 0.67 18.35
C ASP A 25 20.16 1.18 17.27
N PRO A 26 19.48 0.28 16.52
CA PRO A 26 18.53 0.69 15.49
C PRO A 26 17.26 1.34 16.04
N THR A 27 16.92 1.09 17.31
CA THR A 27 15.62 1.42 17.90
C THR A 27 15.28 2.91 17.88
N PRO A 28 16.08 3.81 18.48
CA PRO A 28 15.76 5.24 18.47
C PRO A 28 15.69 5.81 17.05
N VAL A 29 16.59 5.35 16.16
CA VAL A 29 16.62 5.80 14.77
C VAL A 29 15.38 5.31 14.02
N PHE A 30 14.97 4.07 14.24
CA PHE A 30 13.77 3.50 13.63
C PHE A 30 12.51 4.26 14.05
N TYR A 31 12.30 4.47 15.36
CA TYR A 31 11.11 5.14 15.84
C TYR A 31 11.04 6.60 15.37
N LYS A 32 12.18 7.31 15.37
CA LYS A 32 12.26 8.68 14.83
C LYS A 32 11.97 8.72 13.33
N ARG A 33 12.54 7.79 12.54
CA ARG A 33 12.27 7.66 11.11
C ARG A 33 10.78 7.42 10.84
N THR A 34 10.19 6.47 11.56
CA THR A 34 8.79 6.08 11.38
C THR A 34 7.84 7.19 11.86
N LEU A 35 8.19 7.94 12.90
CA LEU A 35 7.44 9.12 13.35
C LEU A 35 7.38 10.20 12.25
N TRP A 36 8.51 10.52 11.63
CA TRP A 36 8.50 11.46 10.51
C TRP A 36 7.67 10.96 9.34
N LEU A 37 7.66 9.65 9.08
CA LEU A 37 6.81 9.07 8.05
C LEU A 37 5.32 9.25 8.36
N VAL A 38 4.91 9.07 9.62
CA VAL A 38 3.54 9.35 10.08
C VAL A 38 3.22 10.83 9.94
N ILE A 39 4.12 11.73 10.32
CA ILE A 39 3.92 13.19 10.16
C ILE A 39 3.72 13.55 8.69
N PHE A 40 4.56 13.03 7.79
CA PHE A 40 4.36 13.23 6.34
C PHE A 40 3.03 12.65 5.85
N GLY A 41 2.65 11.48 6.36
CA GLY A 41 1.35 10.87 6.07
C GLY A 41 0.18 11.74 6.52
N LEU A 42 0.22 12.32 7.73
CA LEU A 42 -0.81 13.22 8.23
C LEU A 42 -0.91 14.49 7.37
N ILE A 43 0.22 15.11 7.04
CA ILE A 43 0.27 16.25 6.12
C ILE A 43 -0.35 15.85 4.78
N HIS A 44 0.03 14.71 4.24
CA HIS A 44 -0.49 14.21 2.97
C HIS A 44 -2.00 13.94 3.01
N ALA A 45 -2.49 13.25 4.04
CA ALA A 45 -3.89 12.87 4.23
C ALA A 45 -4.81 14.11 4.28
N TYR A 46 -4.50 15.02 5.20
CA TYR A 46 -5.36 16.16 5.48
C TYR A 46 -5.18 17.30 4.47
N ILE A 47 -3.99 17.48 3.90
CA ILE A 47 -3.74 18.59 2.99
C ILE A 47 -3.96 18.19 1.55
N PHE A 48 -3.56 17.00 1.08
CA PHE A 48 -3.54 16.68 -0.36
C PHE A 48 -4.60 15.66 -0.77
N TRP A 49 -4.64 14.50 -0.11
CA TRP A 49 -5.55 13.41 -0.50
C TRP A 49 -5.80 12.45 0.66
N HIS A 50 -7.08 12.16 0.94
CA HIS A 50 -7.48 11.37 2.10
C HIS A 50 -7.04 9.89 2.04
N GLY A 51 -6.69 9.35 0.88
CA GLY A 51 -6.27 7.96 0.70
C GLY A 51 -4.83 7.65 1.12
N ASP A 52 -4.28 8.39 2.10
CA ASP A 52 -2.90 8.20 2.52
C ASP A 52 -2.65 6.80 3.13
N ILE A 53 -1.55 6.16 2.74
CA ILE A 53 -1.11 4.89 3.33
C ILE A 53 0.01 5.05 4.36
N LEU A 54 0.71 6.18 4.40
CA LEU A 54 1.90 6.35 5.22
C LEU A 54 1.59 6.32 6.72
N VAL A 55 0.49 6.94 7.14
CA VAL A 55 0.03 6.88 8.53
C VAL A 55 -0.20 5.44 8.96
N SER A 56 -0.99 4.69 8.19
CA SER A 56 -1.35 3.32 8.54
C SER A 56 -0.14 2.39 8.60
N TYR A 57 0.83 2.60 7.70
CA TYR A 57 2.07 1.84 7.68
C TYR A 57 2.98 2.21 8.84
N GLY A 58 3.14 3.50 9.12
CA GLY A 58 3.98 3.96 10.22
C GLY A 58 3.47 3.48 11.58
N LEU A 59 2.17 3.59 11.82
CA LEU A 59 1.54 3.09 13.05
C LEU A 59 1.65 1.57 13.19
N SER A 60 1.38 0.83 12.10
CA SER A 60 1.57 -0.62 12.09
C SER A 60 3.03 -1.02 12.36
N ALA A 61 3.97 -0.28 11.78
CA ALA A 61 5.40 -0.52 11.92
C ALA A 61 5.90 -0.32 13.35
N PHE A 62 5.36 0.64 14.11
CA PHE A 62 5.67 0.80 15.53
C PHE A 62 5.29 -0.44 16.34
N LEU A 63 4.13 -1.04 16.03
CA LEU A 63 3.60 -2.20 16.75
C LEU A 63 4.37 -3.49 16.41
N VAL A 64 4.70 -3.71 15.13
CA VAL A 64 5.37 -4.95 14.70
C VAL A 64 6.89 -4.91 14.83
N TYR A 65 7.50 -3.74 15.14
CA TYR A 65 8.96 -3.55 15.15
C TYR A 65 9.71 -4.63 15.95
N TRP A 66 9.21 -5.01 17.12
CA TRP A 66 9.87 -5.97 18.01
C TRP A 66 9.82 -7.41 17.50
N LEU A 67 8.85 -7.74 16.65
CA LEU A 67 8.73 -9.06 16.02
C LEU A 67 9.91 -9.34 15.08
N ARG A 68 10.65 -8.32 14.61
CA ARG A 68 11.84 -8.48 13.75
C ARG A 68 12.89 -9.42 14.35
N LYS A 69 12.95 -9.58 15.68
CA LYS A 69 13.91 -10.46 16.36
C LYS A 69 13.42 -11.92 16.45
N TRP A 70 12.16 -12.19 16.13
CA TRP A 70 11.56 -13.51 16.24
C TRP A 70 12.09 -14.48 15.17
N SER A 71 11.96 -15.78 15.45
CA SER A 71 12.29 -16.85 14.49
C SER A 71 11.37 -16.81 13.27
N ILE A 72 11.84 -17.36 12.14
CA ILE A 72 11.03 -17.44 10.90
C ILE A 72 9.69 -18.14 11.16
N LYS A 73 9.70 -19.24 11.93
CA LYS A 73 8.50 -20.00 12.30
C LYS A 73 7.49 -19.10 13.02
N ASN A 74 7.92 -18.36 14.04
CA ASN A 74 7.02 -17.52 14.82
C ASN A 74 6.48 -16.36 13.96
N LEU A 75 7.32 -15.76 13.11
CA LEU A 75 6.87 -14.73 12.17
C LEU A 75 5.79 -15.25 11.22
N LEU A 76 5.96 -16.44 10.63
CA LEU A 76 4.95 -17.03 9.75
C LEU A 76 3.64 -17.32 10.49
N ILE A 77 3.71 -17.91 11.68
CA ILE A 77 2.52 -18.19 12.51
C ILE A 77 1.79 -16.89 12.86
N THR A 78 2.51 -15.89 13.37
CA THR A 78 1.93 -14.59 13.72
C THR A 78 1.32 -13.89 12.52
N SER A 79 1.98 -13.92 11.35
CA SER A 79 1.42 -13.37 10.12
C SER A 79 0.09 -14.04 9.77
N VAL A 80 0.01 -15.36 9.79
CA VAL A 80 -1.24 -16.10 9.51
C VAL A 80 -2.32 -15.74 10.52
N ILE A 81 -2.01 -15.71 11.82
CA ILE A 81 -2.98 -15.33 12.87
C ILE A 81 -3.53 -13.93 12.63
N MET A 82 -2.67 -12.93 12.38
CA MET A 82 -3.10 -11.55 12.14
C MET A 82 -3.97 -11.43 10.88
N LEU A 83 -3.58 -12.10 9.80
CA LEU A 83 -4.34 -12.09 8.55
C LEU A 83 -5.69 -12.79 8.70
N SER A 84 -5.73 -13.92 9.41
CA SER A 84 -6.95 -14.66 9.71
C SER A 84 -7.88 -13.89 10.63
N PHE A 85 -7.34 -13.17 11.62
CA PHE A 85 -8.14 -12.33 12.50
C PHE A 85 -8.95 -11.31 11.70
N MET A 86 -8.30 -10.54 10.82
CA MET A 86 -9.01 -9.57 9.97
C MET A 86 -10.05 -10.23 9.06
N SER A 87 -9.68 -11.34 8.39
CA SER A 87 -10.60 -12.07 7.51
C SER A 87 -11.82 -12.57 8.28
N PHE A 88 -11.62 -13.08 9.49
CA PHE A 88 -12.69 -13.57 10.34
C PHE A 88 -13.55 -12.43 10.89
N SER A 89 -12.95 -11.30 11.30
CA SER A 89 -13.70 -10.13 11.75
C SER A 89 -14.64 -9.60 10.68
N LEU A 90 -14.19 -9.50 9.42
CA LEU A 90 -15.07 -9.10 8.32
C LEU A 90 -16.20 -10.10 8.09
N PHE A 91 -15.89 -11.40 8.08
CA PHE A 91 -16.90 -12.44 7.95
C PHE A 91 -17.93 -12.41 9.10
N ALA A 92 -17.46 -12.21 10.32
CA ALA A 92 -18.31 -12.08 11.52
C ALA A 92 -19.22 -10.84 11.45
N ILE A 93 -18.71 -9.71 10.92
CA ILE A 93 -19.55 -8.53 10.64
C ILE A 93 -20.68 -8.91 9.68
N GLY A 94 -20.36 -9.61 8.59
CA GLY A 94 -21.36 -10.08 7.62
C GLY A 94 -22.46 -10.95 8.25
N LEU A 95 -22.11 -11.85 9.16
CA LEU A 95 -23.08 -12.66 9.90
C LEU A 95 -23.92 -11.85 10.90
N SER A 96 -23.41 -10.71 11.35
CA SER A 96 -24.07 -9.87 12.36
C SER A 96 -25.00 -8.79 11.77
N ILE A 97 -24.93 -8.52 10.45
CA ILE A 97 -25.68 -7.43 9.81
C ILE A 97 -27.19 -7.54 10.07
N ASP A 98 -27.76 -8.74 10.03
CA ASP A 98 -29.20 -8.97 10.25
C ASP A 98 -29.65 -8.63 11.68
N TYR A 99 -28.71 -8.51 12.62
CA TYR A 99 -28.93 -8.19 14.02
C TYR A 99 -28.56 -6.73 14.35
N MET A 100 -28.04 -5.96 13.38
CA MET A 100 -27.70 -4.56 13.58
C MET A 100 -28.94 -3.67 13.55
N PRO A 101 -28.91 -2.50 14.20
CA PRO A 101 -29.96 -1.50 14.07
C PRO A 101 -30.21 -1.11 12.61
N ALA A 102 -31.47 -1.08 12.18
CA ALA A 102 -31.83 -0.81 10.78
C ALA A 102 -31.28 0.51 10.22
N ASN A 103 -31.14 1.52 11.07
CA ASN A 103 -30.54 2.81 10.72
C ASN A 103 -29.03 2.73 10.44
N GLU A 104 -28.30 1.75 11.00
CA GLU A 104 -26.89 1.52 10.71
C GLU A 104 -26.73 0.74 9.40
N VAL A 105 -27.53 -0.31 9.21
CA VAL A 105 -27.56 -1.07 7.96
C VAL A 105 -27.88 -0.14 6.78
N GLN A 106 -28.89 0.73 6.92
CA GLN A 106 -29.26 1.69 5.89
C GLN A 106 -28.12 2.67 5.56
N LYS A 107 -27.29 3.07 6.54
CA LYS A 107 -26.11 3.92 6.27
C LYS A 107 -25.08 3.16 5.43
N MET A 108 -24.77 1.92 5.79
CA MET A 108 -23.84 1.09 5.02
C MET A 108 -24.34 0.88 3.59
N GLU A 109 -25.65 0.63 3.40
CA GLU A 109 -26.25 0.49 2.07
C GLU A 109 -26.15 1.78 1.25
N LEU A 110 -26.34 2.95 1.87
CA LEU A 110 -26.18 4.24 1.22
C LEU A 110 -24.72 4.53 0.84
N ASP A 111 -23.76 4.04 1.62
CA ASP A 111 -22.33 4.16 1.29
C ASP A 111 -21.94 3.18 0.16
N TRP A 112 -22.50 1.98 0.16
CA TRP A 112 -22.30 0.97 -0.90
C TRP A 112 -22.93 1.38 -2.24
N ARG A 113 -24.14 1.97 -2.19
CA ARG A 113 -24.92 2.42 -3.35
C ARG A 113 -25.37 3.87 -3.15
N PRO A 114 -24.45 4.83 -3.33
CA PRO A 114 -24.75 6.24 -3.10
C PRO A 114 -25.84 6.75 -4.03
N SER A 115 -26.74 7.56 -3.47
CA SER A 115 -27.82 8.20 -4.24
C SER A 115 -27.25 9.14 -5.32
N PRO A 116 -27.99 9.39 -6.42
CA PRO A 116 -27.57 10.38 -7.42
C PRO A 116 -27.30 11.77 -6.84
N LYS A 117 -28.03 12.15 -5.78
CA LYS A 117 -27.82 13.41 -5.05
C LYS A 117 -26.47 13.42 -4.32
N THR A 118 -26.11 12.32 -3.67
CA THR A 118 -24.80 12.15 -3.01
C THR A 118 -23.67 12.24 -4.02
N ILE A 119 -23.79 11.51 -5.14
CA ILE A 119 -22.81 11.55 -6.24
C ILE A 119 -22.68 12.96 -6.82
N ALA A 120 -23.78 13.65 -7.09
CA ALA A 120 -23.76 15.02 -7.63
C ALA A 120 -23.08 16.01 -6.66
N LYS A 121 -23.33 15.86 -5.35
CA LYS A 121 -22.66 16.65 -4.31
C LYS A 121 -21.15 16.41 -4.32
N GLU A 122 -20.73 15.15 -4.31
CA GLU A 122 -19.31 14.78 -4.36
C GLU A 122 -18.61 15.34 -5.60
N ILE A 123 -19.23 15.22 -6.77
CA ILE A 123 -18.73 15.81 -8.02
C ILE A 123 -18.55 17.32 -7.89
N ASN A 124 -19.54 18.02 -7.32
CA ASN A 124 -19.49 19.47 -7.12
C ASN A 124 -18.41 19.90 -6.10
N ASP A 125 -18.15 19.08 -5.08
CA ASP A 125 -17.12 19.35 -4.08
C ASP A 125 -15.72 19.16 -4.69
N PHE A 126 -15.46 18.05 -5.37
CA PHE A 126 -14.16 17.78 -6.01
C PHE A 126 -13.87 18.63 -7.26
N ARG A 127 -14.91 19.12 -7.96
CA ARG A 127 -14.74 20.14 -9.02
C ARG A 127 -14.62 21.56 -8.47
N GLY A 128 -14.77 21.77 -7.17
CA GLY A 128 -14.53 23.05 -6.53
C GLY A 128 -13.05 23.36 -6.31
N GLY A 129 -12.77 24.54 -5.77
CA GLY A 129 -11.43 24.93 -5.34
C GLY A 129 -10.94 24.12 -4.13
N TRP A 130 -9.64 24.21 -3.85
CA TRP A 130 -8.97 23.40 -2.83
C TRP A 130 -9.61 23.50 -1.43
N LEU A 131 -9.99 24.71 -1.01
CA LEU A 131 -10.63 24.93 0.30
C LEU A 131 -12.03 24.33 0.40
N LYS A 132 -12.77 24.26 -0.72
CA LYS A 132 -14.11 23.65 -0.74
C LYS A 132 -14.04 22.13 -0.54
N GLN A 133 -12.94 21.51 -0.97
CA GLN A 133 -12.69 20.06 -0.80
C GLN A 133 -12.20 19.71 0.61
N MET A 134 -11.67 20.69 1.35
CA MET A 134 -11.01 20.47 2.63
C MET A 134 -11.92 19.77 3.66
N PRO A 135 -13.21 20.14 3.84
CA PRO A 135 -14.08 19.46 4.79
C PRO A 135 -14.19 17.96 4.50
N HIS A 136 -14.50 17.59 3.25
CA HIS A 136 -14.60 16.19 2.83
C HIS A 136 -13.26 15.45 3.01
N ARG A 137 -12.14 16.05 2.57
CA ARG A 137 -10.80 15.45 2.73
C ARG A 137 -10.46 15.21 4.20
N SER A 138 -10.74 16.18 5.06
CA SER A 138 -10.43 16.10 6.50
C SER A 138 -11.30 15.07 7.22
N SER A 139 -12.61 15.01 6.93
CA SER A 139 -13.50 14.02 7.53
C SER A 139 -13.16 12.60 7.09
N SER A 140 -12.93 12.38 5.80
CA SER A 140 -12.54 11.06 5.27
C SER A 140 -11.16 10.63 5.78
N SER A 141 -10.23 11.58 5.93
CA SER A 141 -8.91 11.28 6.52
C SER A 141 -9.02 10.86 7.98
N PHE A 142 -9.85 11.56 8.76
CA PHE A 142 -10.10 11.23 10.16
C PHE A 142 -10.74 9.84 10.28
N GLU A 143 -11.75 9.54 9.47
CA GLU A 143 -12.41 8.25 9.44
C GLU A 143 -11.44 7.11 9.15
N LEU A 144 -10.66 7.21 8.06
CA LEU A 144 -9.66 6.20 7.69
C LEU A 144 -8.59 5.99 8.80
N GLN A 145 -8.19 7.05 9.48
CA GLN A 145 -7.21 6.98 10.57
C GLN A 145 -7.80 6.42 11.85
N SER A 146 -9.06 6.73 12.16
CA SER A 146 -9.77 6.16 13.30
C SER A 146 -10.00 4.65 13.15
N GLY A 147 -10.17 4.17 11.91
CA GLY A 147 -10.27 2.77 11.55
C GLY A 147 -8.94 2.00 11.54
N ILE A 148 -7.82 2.62 11.94
CA ILE A 148 -6.49 2.00 11.81
C ILE A 148 -6.37 0.66 12.52
N ILE A 149 -7.05 0.47 13.65
CA ILE A 149 -6.95 -0.77 14.42
C ILE A 149 -7.49 -1.98 13.66
N ILE A 150 -8.47 -1.76 12.77
CA ILE A 150 -9.04 -2.81 11.92
C ILE A 150 -8.03 -3.15 10.81
N VAL A 151 -7.51 -2.12 10.12
CA VAL A 151 -6.59 -2.29 9.00
C VAL A 151 -5.19 -2.77 9.45
N PHE A 152 -4.81 -2.50 10.70
CA PHE A 152 -3.55 -2.93 11.32
C PHE A 152 -3.34 -4.44 11.18
N TRP A 153 -4.36 -5.25 11.40
CA TRP A 153 -4.24 -6.71 11.33
C TRP A 153 -3.81 -7.19 9.95
N ARG A 154 -4.32 -6.55 8.88
CA ARG A 154 -3.90 -6.83 7.51
C ARG A 154 -2.49 -6.28 7.23
N ILE A 155 -2.25 -5.00 7.49
CA ILE A 155 -0.97 -4.35 7.17
C ILE A 155 0.17 -4.96 8.00
N GLY A 156 -0.02 -5.05 9.32
CA GLY A 156 0.91 -5.67 10.26
C GLY A 156 1.15 -7.15 9.93
N GLY A 157 0.10 -7.92 9.65
CA GLY A 157 0.24 -9.33 9.24
C GLY A 157 1.08 -9.51 7.98
N LEU A 158 0.93 -8.62 6.99
CA LEU A 158 1.76 -8.59 5.79
C LEU A 158 3.19 -8.09 6.04
N MET A 159 3.39 -7.11 6.92
CA MET A 159 4.73 -6.68 7.33
C MET A 159 5.49 -7.83 8.00
N VAL A 160 4.83 -8.54 8.93
CA VAL A 160 5.39 -9.72 9.61
C VAL A 160 5.71 -10.83 8.60
N LEU A 161 4.84 -11.08 7.60
CA LEU A 161 5.14 -11.98 6.48
C LEU A 161 6.40 -11.53 5.74
N GLY A 162 6.53 -10.23 5.46
CA GLY A 162 7.70 -9.64 4.84
C GLY A 162 9.00 -9.85 5.61
N MET A 163 8.96 -9.75 6.94
CA MET A 163 10.11 -10.07 7.79
C MET A 163 10.52 -11.54 7.62
N ALA A 164 9.55 -12.48 7.62
CA ALA A 164 9.82 -13.89 7.43
C ALA A 164 10.42 -14.17 6.04
N LEU A 165 9.80 -13.66 4.97
CA LEU A 165 10.26 -13.84 3.60
C LEU A 165 11.65 -13.25 3.36
N PHE A 166 11.97 -12.12 3.98
CA PHE A 166 13.30 -11.53 3.93
C PHE A 166 14.34 -12.45 4.58
N LYS A 167 14.08 -12.91 5.82
CA LYS A 167 14.97 -13.83 6.56
C LYS A 167 15.12 -15.18 5.86
N MET A 168 14.08 -15.64 5.17
CA MET A 168 14.12 -16.83 4.33
C MET A 168 14.92 -16.63 3.04
N GLY A 169 15.40 -15.43 2.72
CA GLY A 169 16.12 -15.16 1.48
C GLY A 169 15.25 -15.11 0.23
N VAL A 170 13.92 -15.07 0.38
CA VAL A 170 12.97 -14.97 -0.75
C VAL A 170 13.05 -13.57 -1.37
N LEU A 171 13.07 -12.53 -0.55
CA LEU A 171 13.12 -11.13 -1.02
C LEU A 171 14.53 -10.66 -1.39
N THR A 172 15.55 -11.51 -1.22
CA THR A 172 16.95 -11.23 -1.60
C THR A 172 17.42 -12.09 -2.76
N ALA A 173 16.49 -12.71 -3.50
CA ALA A 173 16.78 -13.57 -4.64
C ALA A 173 17.68 -14.80 -4.35
N LYS A 174 17.85 -15.20 -3.07
CA LYS A 174 18.74 -16.30 -2.67
C LYS A 174 18.18 -17.70 -2.93
N ARG A 175 16.87 -17.86 -3.07
CA ARG A 175 16.23 -19.16 -3.38
C ARG A 175 16.50 -19.61 -4.84
N SER A 176 16.30 -20.90 -5.10
CA SER A 176 16.51 -21.50 -6.42
C SER A 176 15.47 -21.02 -7.43
N ASN A 177 15.77 -21.13 -8.74
CA ASN A 177 14.79 -20.77 -9.77
C ASN A 177 13.55 -21.66 -9.71
N LYS A 178 13.73 -22.97 -9.44
CA LYS A 178 12.63 -23.91 -9.22
C LYS A 178 11.68 -23.44 -8.11
N PHE A 179 12.23 -22.94 -6.99
CA PHE A 179 11.42 -22.39 -5.91
C PHE A 179 10.55 -21.23 -6.38
N TYR A 180 11.13 -20.26 -7.10
CA TYR A 180 10.37 -19.11 -7.59
C TYR A 180 9.36 -19.48 -8.68
N VAL A 181 9.67 -20.43 -9.56
CA VAL A 181 8.72 -20.91 -10.58
C VAL A 181 7.51 -21.57 -9.91
N ILE A 182 7.73 -22.46 -8.93
CA ILE A 182 6.64 -23.07 -8.17
C ILE A 182 5.82 -22.01 -7.43
N MET A 183 6.49 -21.05 -6.78
CA MET A 183 5.83 -19.94 -6.09
C MET A 183 5.02 -19.05 -7.06
N ALA A 184 5.51 -18.82 -8.29
CA ALA A 184 4.78 -18.10 -9.34
C ALA A 184 3.55 -18.87 -9.78
N ILE A 185 3.68 -20.16 -10.10
CA ILE A 185 2.57 -21.00 -10.60
C ILE A 185 1.47 -21.11 -9.53
N ILE A 186 1.83 -21.43 -8.29
CA ILE A 186 0.87 -21.53 -7.19
C ILE A 186 0.27 -20.16 -6.90
N GLY A 187 1.11 -19.13 -6.73
CA GLY A 187 0.67 -17.79 -6.36
C GLY A 187 -0.26 -17.15 -7.40
N LEU A 188 0.09 -17.26 -8.69
CA LEU A 188 -0.72 -16.72 -9.78
C LEU A 188 -1.92 -17.61 -10.07
N GLY A 189 -1.73 -18.92 -10.23
CA GLY A 189 -2.82 -19.85 -10.55
C GLY A 189 -3.90 -19.87 -9.49
N LEU A 190 -3.54 -20.20 -8.24
CA LEU A 190 -4.49 -20.25 -7.14
C LEU A 190 -4.99 -18.84 -6.78
N GLY A 191 -4.11 -17.83 -6.80
CA GLY A 191 -4.50 -16.45 -6.49
C GLY A 191 -5.54 -15.89 -7.48
N PHE A 192 -5.34 -16.08 -8.79
CA PHE A 192 -6.33 -15.68 -9.80
C PHE A 192 -7.61 -16.48 -9.67
N ALA A 193 -7.53 -17.81 -9.50
CA ALA A 193 -8.72 -18.64 -9.33
C ALA A 193 -9.58 -18.18 -8.14
N MET A 194 -8.95 -17.87 -7.00
CA MET A 194 -9.66 -17.35 -5.83
C MET A 194 -10.30 -15.99 -6.09
N VAL A 195 -9.56 -15.03 -6.66
CA VAL A 195 -10.10 -13.67 -6.93
C VAL A 195 -11.26 -13.75 -7.94
N LEU A 196 -11.08 -14.49 -9.03
CA LEU A 196 -12.12 -14.66 -10.06
C LEU A 196 -13.35 -15.36 -9.51
N ASN A 197 -13.19 -16.36 -8.66
CA ASN A 197 -14.30 -17.01 -7.97
C ASN A 197 -15.06 -16.01 -7.08
N GLY A 198 -14.36 -15.18 -6.32
CA GLY A 198 -14.97 -14.11 -5.51
C GLY A 198 -15.78 -13.13 -6.37
N VAL A 199 -15.23 -12.68 -7.50
CA VAL A 199 -15.94 -11.79 -8.44
C VAL A 199 -17.17 -12.48 -9.04
N TYR A 200 -17.04 -13.73 -9.46
CA TYR A 200 -18.13 -14.52 -10.01
C TYR A 200 -19.28 -14.68 -9.00
N LEU A 201 -18.97 -15.02 -7.76
CA LEU A 201 -19.96 -15.14 -6.69
C LEU A 201 -20.62 -13.79 -6.35
N ALA A 202 -19.86 -12.70 -6.32
CA ALA A 202 -20.42 -11.36 -6.12
C ALA A 202 -21.40 -10.99 -7.25
N PHE A 203 -21.06 -11.32 -8.50
CA PHE A 203 -21.92 -11.11 -9.66
C PHE A 203 -23.22 -11.92 -9.57
N LEU A 204 -23.15 -13.20 -9.19
CA LEU A 204 -24.34 -14.04 -8.99
C LEU A 204 -25.26 -13.53 -7.88
N ASN A 205 -24.71 -12.82 -6.89
CA ASN A 205 -25.45 -12.21 -5.79
C ASN A 205 -25.75 -10.72 -6.04
N ASN A 206 -25.77 -10.28 -7.30
CA ASN A 206 -26.12 -8.91 -7.72
C ASN A 206 -25.33 -7.81 -7.00
N TRP A 207 -24.10 -8.09 -6.59
CA TRP A 207 -23.28 -7.16 -5.81
C TRP A 207 -23.99 -6.69 -4.53
N ASP A 208 -24.71 -7.58 -3.87
CA ASP A 208 -25.27 -7.35 -2.54
C ASP A 208 -24.17 -6.94 -1.55
N MET A 209 -24.45 -5.97 -0.69
CA MET A 209 -23.46 -5.39 0.22
C MET A 209 -22.99 -6.40 1.28
N GLN A 210 -23.92 -7.01 2.01
CA GLN A 210 -23.62 -7.95 3.08
C GLN A 210 -22.82 -9.13 2.54
N TYR A 211 -23.24 -9.67 1.40
CA TYR A 211 -22.55 -10.76 0.76
C TYR A 211 -21.18 -10.33 0.22
N THR A 212 -21.12 -9.29 -0.61
CA THR A 212 -19.90 -8.94 -1.36
C THR A 212 -18.81 -8.36 -0.47
N GLU A 213 -19.16 -7.43 0.41
CA GLU A 213 -18.18 -6.70 1.23
C GLU A 213 -17.70 -7.51 2.43
N PHE A 214 -18.53 -8.42 2.95
CA PHE A 214 -18.24 -9.16 4.18
C PHE A 214 -18.14 -10.68 3.98
N LEU A 215 -19.24 -11.35 3.62
CA LEU A 215 -19.29 -12.83 3.58
C LEU A 215 -18.37 -13.44 2.50
N ASN A 216 -18.28 -12.80 1.34
CA ASN A 216 -17.53 -13.23 0.17
C ASN A 216 -16.13 -12.60 0.09
N HIS A 217 -15.80 -11.66 1.00
CA HIS A 217 -14.57 -10.89 0.98
C HIS A 217 -13.29 -11.75 1.04
N GLY A 218 -13.38 -12.90 1.73
CA GLY A 218 -12.26 -13.83 1.93
C GLY A 218 -11.56 -14.25 0.63
N TRP A 219 -12.31 -14.39 -0.47
CA TRP A 219 -11.76 -14.79 -1.77
C TRP A 219 -10.72 -13.81 -2.31
N ASN A 220 -11.08 -12.52 -2.36
CA ASN A 220 -10.14 -11.48 -2.78
C ASN A 220 -9.03 -11.26 -1.74
N TYR A 221 -9.41 -11.29 -0.46
CA TYR A 221 -8.50 -11.05 0.65
C TYR A 221 -7.32 -12.03 0.68
N TRP A 222 -7.56 -13.33 0.54
CA TRP A 222 -6.51 -14.34 0.50
C TRP A 222 -5.90 -14.49 -0.90
N GLY A 223 -6.71 -14.41 -1.95
CA GLY A 223 -6.24 -14.46 -3.33
C GLY A 223 -5.21 -13.37 -3.65
N SER A 224 -5.41 -12.15 -3.13
CA SER A 224 -4.45 -11.05 -3.31
C SER A 224 -3.10 -11.26 -2.60
N VAL A 225 -3.04 -12.05 -1.52
CA VAL A 225 -1.77 -12.46 -0.88
C VAL A 225 -1.02 -13.42 -1.78
N LEU A 226 -1.71 -14.43 -2.31
CA LEU A 226 -1.13 -15.40 -3.24
C LEU A 226 -0.63 -14.75 -4.52
N LEU A 227 -1.44 -13.85 -5.11
CA LEU A 227 -1.03 -13.07 -6.28
C LEU A 227 0.21 -12.23 -5.99
N ALA A 228 0.27 -11.57 -4.82
CA ALA A 228 1.46 -10.81 -4.42
C ALA A 228 2.71 -11.69 -4.33
N LEU A 229 2.60 -12.89 -3.76
CA LEU A 229 3.71 -13.86 -3.75
C LEU A 229 4.09 -14.29 -5.16
N GLY A 230 3.11 -14.54 -6.03
CA GLY A 230 3.36 -14.86 -7.44
C GLY A 230 4.13 -13.77 -8.18
N TYR A 231 3.70 -12.50 -8.05
CA TYR A 231 4.40 -11.34 -8.61
C TYR A 231 5.81 -11.16 -8.02
N ILE A 232 5.99 -11.34 -6.71
CA ILE A 232 7.32 -11.32 -6.08
C ILE A 232 8.21 -12.40 -6.71
N ALA A 233 7.70 -13.61 -6.93
CA ALA A 233 8.45 -14.70 -7.57
C ALA A 233 8.91 -14.34 -8.98
N LEU A 234 8.02 -13.77 -9.80
CA LEU A 234 8.35 -13.32 -11.15
C LEU A 234 9.43 -12.23 -11.13
N ILE A 235 9.31 -11.25 -10.23
CA ILE A 235 10.31 -10.17 -10.08
C ILE A 235 11.66 -10.74 -9.63
N MET A 236 11.67 -11.73 -8.72
CA MET A 236 12.91 -12.39 -8.30
C MET A 236 13.55 -13.17 -9.45
N LEU A 237 12.77 -13.89 -10.27
CA LEU A 237 13.28 -14.59 -11.46
C LEU A 237 13.88 -13.61 -12.47
N LEU A 238 13.20 -12.50 -12.74
CA LEU A 238 13.71 -11.43 -13.61
C LEU A 238 15.00 -10.83 -13.05
N SER A 239 15.06 -10.59 -11.74
CA SER A 239 16.23 -10.02 -11.06
C SER A 239 17.44 -10.96 -11.03
N LYS A 240 17.24 -12.27 -11.22
CA LYS A 240 18.33 -13.25 -11.33
C LYS A 240 18.87 -13.42 -12.75
N ASN A 241 18.15 -12.92 -13.75
CA ASN A 241 18.52 -13.06 -15.14
C ASN A 241 19.20 -11.79 -15.65
N LYS A 242 20.52 -11.87 -15.86
CA LYS A 242 21.36 -10.74 -16.30
C LYS A 242 20.90 -10.08 -17.60
N ASN A 243 20.21 -10.82 -18.47
CA ASN A 243 19.66 -10.26 -19.72
C ASN A 243 18.62 -9.16 -19.46
N TRP A 244 18.03 -9.11 -18.26
CA TRP A 244 17.01 -8.14 -17.88
C TRP A 244 17.56 -7.01 -17.00
N ASP A 245 18.87 -6.93 -16.78
CA ASP A 245 19.50 -5.93 -15.90
C ASP A 245 19.14 -4.49 -16.27
N LYS A 246 19.04 -4.18 -17.57
CA LYS A 246 18.63 -2.84 -18.02
C LYS A 246 17.23 -2.47 -17.52
N ILE A 247 16.29 -3.42 -17.57
CA ILE A 247 14.90 -3.21 -17.17
C ILE A 247 14.82 -3.16 -15.64
N THR A 248 15.43 -4.11 -14.94
CA THR A 248 15.41 -4.16 -13.46
C THR A 248 16.10 -2.94 -12.86
N ASN A 249 17.22 -2.48 -13.42
CA ASN A 249 17.89 -1.24 -12.97
C ASN A 249 17.04 0.02 -13.23
N THR A 250 16.30 0.06 -14.34
CA THR A 250 15.39 1.18 -14.62
C THR A 250 14.26 1.23 -13.60
N LEU A 251 13.65 0.08 -13.30
CA LEU A 251 12.61 -0.05 -12.26
C LEU A 251 13.16 0.27 -10.87
N ALA A 252 14.41 -0.12 -10.57
CA ALA A 252 15.06 0.16 -9.29
C ALA A 252 15.21 1.66 -9.01
N ASN A 253 15.29 2.50 -10.05
CA ASN A 253 15.32 3.96 -9.87
C ASN A 253 14.02 4.47 -9.23
N VAL A 254 12.87 3.97 -9.68
CA VAL A 254 11.57 4.31 -9.08
C VAL A 254 11.50 3.85 -7.62
N GLY A 255 12.06 2.68 -7.30
CA GLY A 255 12.14 2.17 -5.93
C GLY A 255 13.02 3.04 -5.01
N LYS A 256 14.11 3.62 -5.52
CA LYS A 256 14.98 4.55 -4.79
C LYS A 256 14.34 5.91 -4.52
N THR A 257 13.28 6.26 -5.26
CA THR A 257 12.53 7.52 -5.14
C THR A 257 11.05 7.26 -4.85
N ALA A 258 10.72 6.14 -4.18
CA ALA A 258 9.35 5.70 -3.99
C ALA A 258 8.47 6.67 -3.20
N PHE A 259 9.00 7.31 -2.15
CA PHE A 259 8.26 8.30 -1.35
C PHE A 259 8.04 9.59 -2.16
N SER A 260 9.05 10.06 -2.88
CA SER A 260 8.89 11.21 -3.81
C SER A 260 7.86 10.90 -4.89
N ASN A 261 7.91 9.70 -5.49
CA ASN A 261 6.96 9.28 -6.53
C ASN A 261 5.55 9.12 -5.99
N TYR A 262 5.38 8.63 -4.77
CA TYR A 262 4.07 8.52 -4.13
C TYR A 262 3.39 9.89 -3.99
N ILE A 263 4.09 10.90 -3.45
CA ILE A 263 3.52 12.25 -3.34
C ILE A 263 3.34 12.90 -4.71
N LEU A 264 4.26 12.67 -5.65
CA LEU A 264 4.12 13.16 -7.02
C LEU A 264 2.90 12.56 -7.74
N GLN A 265 2.54 11.30 -7.48
CA GLN A 265 1.30 10.71 -7.99
C GLN A 265 0.07 11.48 -7.48
N THR A 266 0.03 11.80 -6.19
CA THR A 266 -1.05 12.62 -5.63
C THR A 266 -1.08 14.01 -6.27
N ILE A 267 0.07 14.68 -6.42
CA ILE A 267 0.13 16.01 -7.05
C ILE A 267 -0.41 15.95 -8.48
N ILE A 268 0.02 14.98 -9.29
CA ILE A 268 -0.44 14.84 -10.68
C ILE A 268 -1.92 14.48 -10.72
N GLY A 269 -2.37 13.52 -9.91
CA GLY A 269 -3.77 13.09 -9.87
C GLY A 269 -4.71 14.21 -9.43
N THR A 270 -4.39 14.90 -8.34
CA THR A 270 -5.17 16.04 -7.86
C THR A 270 -5.12 17.20 -8.85
N PHE A 271 -3.99 17.46 -9.51
CA PHE A 271 -3.93 18.46 -10.58
C PHE A 271 -4.83 18.10 -11.77
N ILE A 272 -4.86 16.84 -12.22
CA ILE A 272 -5.70 16.44 -13.36
C ILE A 272 -7.19 16.47 -12.99
N PHE A 273 -7.56 15.88 -11.84
CA PHE A 273 -8.96 15.63 -11.54
C PHE A 273 -9.62 16.75 -10.73
N TYR A 274 -8.94 17.37 -9.77
CA TYR A 274 -9.58 18.34 -8.89
C TYR A 274 -9.80 19.71 -9.56
N GLY A 275 -10.80 20.44 -9.08
CA GLY A 275 -11.16 21.76 -9.61
C GLY A 275 -10.11 22.86 -9.40
N SER A 276 -9.15 22.64 -8.49
CA SER A 276 -7.98 23.51 -8.34
C SER A 276 -6.93 23.33 -9.44
N GLY A 277 -7.06 22.29 -10.27
CA GLY A 277 -6.23 22.05 -11.45
C GLY A 277 -7.07 22.04 -12.73
N LEU A 278 -7.10 20.92 -13.46
CA LEU A 278 -7.82 20.78 -14.73
C LEU A 278 -9.30 20.41 -14.56
N GLY A 279 -9.73 19.99 -13.36
CA GLY A 279 -11.15 19.75 -13.06
C GLY A 279 -11.80 18.61 -13.85
N TYR A 280 -11.06 17.53 -14.15
CA TYR A 280 -11.58 16.35 -14.86
C TYR A 280 -12.32 15.33 -13.98
N PHE A 281 -12.56 15.63 -12.69
CA PHE A 281 -13.31 14.75 -11.80
C PHE A 281 -14.67 14.37 -12.41
N ALA A 282 -14.95 13.07 -12.50
CA ALA A 282 -16.14 12.51 -13.16
C ALA A 282 -16.37 12.96 -14.63
N LYS A 283 -15.30 13.27 -15.38
CA LYS A 283 -15.37 13.58 -16.83
C LYS A 283 -14.68 12.54 -17.72
N ILE A 284 -13.90 11.64 -17.13
CA ILE A 284 -13.10 10.64 -17.85
C ILE A 284 -13.58 9.26 -17.42
N ASN A 285 -13.93 8.43 -18.41
CA ASN A 285 -14.33 7.05 -18.18
C ASN A 285 -13.15 6.17 -17.73
N ILE A 286 -13.43 4.92 -17.36
CA ILE A 286 -12.42 3.98 -16.86
C ILE A 286 -11.24 3.79 -17.84
N VAL A 287 -11.49 3.74 -19.15
CA VAL A 287 -10.44 3.54 -20.16
C VAL A 287 -9.49 4.75 -20.20
N GLY A 288 -10.03 5.97 -20.23
CA GLY A 288 -9.23 7.18 -20.18
C GLY A 288 -8.43 7.31 -18.88
N GLN A 289 -9.00 6.90 -17.74
CA GLN A 289 -8.28 6.85 -16.47
C GLN A 289 -7.10 5.87 -16.52
N MET A 290 -7.26 4.70 -17.15
CA MET A 290 -6.16 3.74 -17.33
C MET A 290 -5.04 4.30 -18.20
N ILE A 291 -5.36 5.05 -19.26
CA ILE A 291 -4.37 5.74 -20.10
C ILE A 291 -3.59 6.77 -19.28
N ILE A 292 -4.28 7.55 -18.43
CA ILE A 292 -3.64 8.51 -17.52
C ILE A 292 -2.68 7.80 -16.56
N VAL A 293 -3.08 6.65 -15.99
CA VAL A 293 -2.21 5.85 -15.11
C VAL A 293 -0.94 5.40 -15.84
N LEU A 294 -1.06 4.88 -17.06
CA LEU A 294 0.09 4.48 -17.88
C LEU A 294 1.01 5.67 -18.19
N PHE A 295 0.45 6.84 -18.47
CA PHE A 295 1.21 8.07 -18.66
C PHE A 295 1.98 8.46 -17.39
N ILE A 296 1.32 8.47 -16.23
CA ILE A 296 1.98 8.77 -14.93
C ILE A 296 3.12 7.79 -14.68
N TRP A 297 2.93 6.49 -14.93
CA TRP A 297 3.97 5.49 -14.76
C TRP A 297 5.15 5.70 -15.70
N ALA A 298 4.90 5.94 -16.99
CA ALA A 298 5.94 6.23 -17.97
C ALA A 298 6.74 7.49 -17.59
N PHE A 299 6.03 8.56 -17.21
CA PHE A 299 6.63 9.79 -16.72
C PHE A 299 7.52 9.54 -15.49
N GLN A 300 7.02 8.79 -14.50
CA GLN A 300 7.78 8.49 -13.28
C GLN A 300 9.01 7.63 -13.51
N LEU A 301 8.94 6.66 -14.44
CA LEU A 301 10.09 5.85 -14.84
C LEU A 301 11.20 6.73 -15.45
N ILE A 302 10.83 7.68 -16.31
CA ILE A 302 11.76 8.61 -16.96
C ILE A 302 12.34 9.58 -15.93
N ILE A 303 11.49 10.29 -15.18
CA ILE A 303 11.95 11.34 -14.27
C ILE A 303 12.78 10.78 -13.11
N SER A 304 12.45 9.60 -12.57
CA SER A 304 13.24 8.97 -11.50
C SER A 304 14.64 8.64 -11.99
N ARG A 305 14.78 8.17 -13.24
CA ARG A 305 16.07 7.89 -13.86
C ARG A 305 16.88 9.17 -14.10
N LEU A 306 16.24 10.20 -14.66
CA LEU A 306 16.91 11.49 -14.93
C LEU A 306 17.33 12.18 -13.64
N TRP A 307 16.47 12.17 -12.63
CA TRP A 307 16.75 12.73 -11.30
C TRP A 307 17.96 12.06 -10.65
N LEU A 308 18.00 10.73 -10.62
CA LEU A 308 19.10 9.98 -10.01
C LEU A 308 20.41 10.04 -10.81
N LYS A 309 20.42 10.64 -12.01
CA LYS A 309 21.67 11.00 -12.70
C LYS A 309 22.41 12.12 -11.96
N TYR A 310 21.68 13.07 -11.39
CA TYR A 310 22.24 14.26 -10.75
C TYR A 310 22.15 14.24 -9.22
N PHE A 311 21.28 13.41 -8.64
CA PHE A 311 21.02 13.38 -7.21
C PHE A 311 21.15 11.97 -6.61
N ASN A 312 21.53 11.90 -5.32
CA ASN A 312 21.74 10.64 -4.60
C ASN A 312 20.44 9.99 -4.09
N TYR A 313 19.40 10.81 -3.85
CA TYR A 313 18.13 10.42 -3.27
C TYR A 313 17.01 11.17 -3.97
N GLY A 314 15.78 10.65 -3.91
CA GLY A 314 14.61 11.50 -4.18
C GLY A 314 14.51 12.63 -3.14
N LEU A 315 13.81 13.71 -3.50
CA LEU A 315 13.75 14.91 -2.66
C LEU A 315 13.17 14.61 -1.27
N LEU A 316 12.03 13.91 -1.22
CA LEU A 316 11.38 13.59 0.05
C LEU A 316 12.15 12.52 0.84
N GLU A 317 12.83 11.58 0.17
CA GLU A 317 13.72 10.64 0.82
C GLU A 317 14.90 11.36 1.48
N TRP A 318 15.48 12.36 0.81
CA TRP A 318 16.55 13.18 1.36
C TRP A 318 16.08 13.96 2.60
N ILE A 319 14.92 14.62 2.52
CA ILE A 319 14.33 15.35 3.65
C ILE A 319 14.07 14.40 4.83
N TRP A 320 13.38 13.30 4.56
CA TRP A 320 13.05 12.30 5.57
C TRP A 320 14.30 11.72 6.24
N ARG A 321 15.35 11.47 5.45
CA ARG A 321 16.64 11.00 5.98
C ARG A 321 17.35 12.06 6.81
N GLY A 322 17.35 13.32 6.36
CA GLY A 322 17.89 14.45 7.11
C GLY A 322 17.24 14.59 8.48
N LEU A 323 15.90 14.54 8.53
CA LEU A 323 15.12 14.60 9.75
C LEU A 323 15.38 13.39 10.68
N THR A 324 15.49 12.19 10.09
CA THR A 324 15.80 10.96 10.83
C THR A 324 17.15 11.07 11.55
N TYR A 325 18.23 11.41 10.82
CA TYR A 325 19.58 11.43 11.39
C TYR A 325 19.97 12.76 12.04
N GLY A 326 19.13 13.81 11.91
CA GLY A 326 19.47 15.17 12.36
C GLY A 326 20.56 15.85 11.53
N LYS A 327 20.95 15.26 10.39
CA LYS A 327 21.97 15.80 9.48
C LYS A 327 21.62 15.48 8.03
N PHE A 328 21.48 16.52 7.22
CA PHE A 328 21.28 16.38 5.79
C PHE A 328 22.55 15.87 5.11
N GLN A 329 22.37 14.87 4.25
CA GLN A 329 23.45 14.27 3.46
C GLN A 329 23.60 15.02 2.13
N THR A 330 24.71 14.83 1.41
CA THR A 330 24.89 15.49 0.10
C THR A 330 23.81 15.04 -0.89
N LEU A 331 22.98 15.99 -1.35
CA LEU A 331 21.89 15.71 -2.28
C LEU A 331 22.39 15.53 -3.72
N ARG A 332 23.19 16.49 -4.22
CA ARG A 332 23.74 16.49 -5.58
C ARG A 332 24.95 15.57 -5.70
N LYS A 333 25.05 14.85 -6.81
CA LYS A 333 26.25 14.10 -7.20
C LYS A 333 27.27 15.07 -7.79
N ASN A 334 28.52 14.93 -7.38
CA ASN A 334 29.63 15.67 -7.97
C ASN A 334 29.82 15.29 -9.43
#